data_AF-A0A8C7LWD8-F1
#
_entry.id   AF-A0A8C7LWD8-F1
#
_cell.length_a   1.000
_cell.length_b   1.000
_cell.length_c   1.000
_cell.angle_alpha   90.00
_cell.angle_beta   90.00
_cell.angle_gamma   90.00
#
_symmetry.space_group_name_H-M   'P 1'
#
loop_
_entity.id
_entity.type
_entity.pdbx_description
1 polymer ?
#
loop_
_entity_poly.entity_id
_entity_poly.type
_entity_poly.pdbx_seq_one_letter_code
_entity_poly.pdbx_strand_id
1 'polypeptide(L)'
;THGRKYEMLLEAQVSVEPQVTGYLGNDVTLRCKLLQGNLIQAEWQWEISDTEKFTIAVFSPNLGQNISESPLKGRLEFAGASTGDSSITIKDVEMTDAGKYICLLTVFPSGSIARTTILTVLSKSGSSALILSSDSTLTRGKHTTHLEKTRKMQTSSQLRMSPTLQWQWETSIL
;
A
#
# COMPACT_ATOMS: atom_id res chain seq x y z
N THR A 1 16.05 -20.61 -51.84
CA THR A 1 16.79 -19.55 -51.13
C THR A 1 15.95 -19.07 -49.96
N HIS A 2 16.53 -19.11 -48.76
CA HIS A 2 16.14 -18.42 -47.52
C HIS A 2 14.77 -18.74 -46.90
N GLY A 3 14.82 -19.68 -45.95
CA GLY A 3 13.74 -19.93 -45.00
C GLY A 3 13.36 -18.65 -44.26
N ARG A 4 12.05 -18.52 -44.04
CA ARG A 4 11.53 -17.56 -43.07
C ARG A 4 12.01 -18.00 -41.70
N LYS A 5 13.17 -17.49 -41.29
CA LYS A 5 13.59 -17.43 -39.90
C LYS A 5 12.63 -16.43 -39.25
N TYR A 6 11.43 -16.89 -38.94
CA TYR A 6 10.62 -16.26 -37.91
C TYR A 6 11.46 -16.40 -36.64
N GLU A 7 12.32 -15.41 -36.42
CA GLU A 7 12.93 -15.17 -35.14
C GLU A 7 11.75 -15.01 -34.20
N MET A 8 11.42 -16.07 -33.46
CA MET A 8 10.41 -16.04 -32.42
C MET A 8 10.89 -14.93 -31.49
N LEU A 9 10.25 -13.76 -31.58
CA LEU A 9 10.47 -12.67 -30.66
C LEU A 9 10.17 -13.26 -29.29
N LEU A 10 11.20 -13.43 -28.48
CA LEU A 10 11.07 -13.96 -27.14
C LEU A 10 10.13 -13.00 -26.40
N GLU A 11 8.92 -13.45 -26.10
CA GLU A 11 7.95 -12.62 -25.39
C GLU A 11 8.52 -12.30 -24.02
N ALA A 12 8.51 -11.01 -23.67
CA ALA A 12 9.05 -10.59 -22.39
C ALA A 12 8.12 -11.03 -21.27
N GLN A 13 8.67 -11.76 -20.30
CA GLN A 13 7.93 -12.31 -19.17
C GLN A 13 8.18 -11.44 -17.94
N VAL A 14 7.11 -11.06 -17.24
CA VAL A 14 7.18 -10.17 -16.07
C VAL A 14 6.47 -10.82 -14.90
N SER A 15 7.16 -10.93 -13.77
CA SER A 15 6.62 -11.42 -12.49
C SER A 15 6.12 -10.23 -11.65
N VAL A 16 4.85 -10.30 -11.27
CA VAL A 16 4.17 -9.32 -10.40
C VAL A 16 3.20 -10.01 -9.45
N GLU A 17 2.94 -9.38 -8.30
CA GLU A 17 1.77 -9.69 -7.48
C GLU A 17 0.64 -8.69 -7.79
N PRO A 18 -0.52 -9.13 -8.29
CA PRO A 18 -1.63 -8.22 -8.60
C PRO A 18 -2.25 -7.54 -7.38
N GLN A 19 -2.15 -8.18 -6.22
CA GLN A 19 -2.71 -7.74 -4.95
C GLN A 19 -1.66 -7.92 -3.87
N VAL A 20 -1.37 -6.87 -3.11
CA VAL A 20 -0.42 -6.89 -1.99
C VAL A 20 -1.09 -6.27 -0.78
N THR A 21 -0.88 -6.88 0.39
CA THR A 21 -1.34 -6.34 1.67
C THR A 21 -0.15 -5.82 2.46
N GLY A 22 -0.08 -4.51 2.64
CA GLY A 22 0.83 -3.84 3.57
C GLY A 22 0.20 -3.67 4.95
N TYR A 23 1.03 -3.47 5.96
CA TYR A 23 0.57 -3.15 7.31
C TYR A 23 1.11 -1.79 7.72
N LEU A 24 0.29 -1.00 8.41
CA LEU A 24 0.66 0.32 8.92
C LEU A 24 1.97 0.24 9.74
N GLY A 25 2.94 1.10 9.40
CA GLY A 25 4.25 1.18 10.05
C GLY A 25 5.26 0.10 9.64
N ASN A 26 4.87 -0.84 8.78
CA ASN A 26 5.78 -1.85 8.22
C ASN A 26 6.23 -1.44 6.82
N ASP A 27 7.33 -2.02 6.36
CA ASP A 27 7.74 -1.92 4.95
C ASP A 27 6.93 -2.90 4.08
N VAL A 28 6.67 -2.52 2.83
CA VAL A 28 6.03 -3.38 1.82
C VAL A 28 6.78 -3.31 0.50
N THR A 29 6.97 -4.46 -0.14
CA THR A 29 7.59 -4.55 -1.46
C THR A 29 6.54 -4.86 -2.52
N LEU A 30 6.51 -4.05 -3.58
CA LEU A 30 5.69 -4.28 -4.77
C LEU A 30 6.58 -4.87 -5.86
N ARG A 31 6.37 -6.16 -6.17
CA ARG A 31 7.20 -6.86 -7.14
C ARG A 31 6.88 -6.45 -8.56
N CYS A 32 7.93 -6.10 -9.30
CA CYS A 32 7.90 -6.00 -10.74
C CYS A 32 9.25 -6.42 -11.29
N LYS A 33 9.35 -7.68 -11.73
CA LYS A 33 10.61 -8.27 -12.17
C LYS A 33 10.51 -8.78 -13.60
N LEU A 34 11.38 -8.29 -14.47
CA LEU A 34 11.56 -8.87 -15.80
C LEU A 34 12.28 -10.22 -15.66
N LEU A 35 11.61 -11.30 -16.04
CA LEU A 35 12.17 -12.66 -16.04
C LEU A 35 12.91 -12.96 -17.35
N GLN A 36 12.47 -12.35 -18.45
CA GLN A 36 13.01 -12.60 -19.77
C GLN A 36 12.90 -11.36 -20.65
N GLY A 37 14.00 -10.99 -21.32
CA GLY A 37 14.11 -9.80 -22.17
C GLY A 37 15.23 -8.86 -21.72
N ASN A 38 15.45 -7.78 -22.48
CA ASN A 38 16.44 -6.76 -22.14
C ASN A 38 15.74 -5.47 -21.66
N LEU A 39 15.86 -5.16 -20.36
CA LEU A 39 15.25 -3.98 -19.76
C LEU A 39 15.98 -2.71 -20.18
N ILE A 40 15.26 -1.77 -20.79
CA ILE A 40 15.77 -0.44 -21.14
C ILE A 40 15.47 0.56 -20.02
N GLN A 41 14.23 0.53 -19.52
CA GLN A 41 13.75 1.43 -18.48
C GLN A 41 12.57 0.78 -17.74
N ALA A 42 12.48 1.03 -16.44
CA ALA A 42 11.32 0.77 -15.62
C ALA A 42 10.79 2.09 -15.06
N GLU A 43 9.47 2.26 -15.06
CA GLU A 43 8.79 3.41 -14.50
C GLU A 43 7.66 2.93 -13.58
N TRP A 44 7.58 3.50 -12.38
CA TRP A 44 6.47 3.30 -11.47
C TRP A 44 5.57 4.52 -11.45
N GLN A 45 4.28 4.27 -11.60
CA GLN A 45 3.22 5.26 -11.52
C GLN A 45 2.29 4.90 -10.37
N TRP A 46 1.86 5.89 -9.61
CA TRP A 46 0.88 5.75 -8.54
C TRP A 46 -0.41 6.46 -8.91
N GLU A 47 -1.50 5.72 -8.86
CA GLU A 47 -2.86 6.18 -9.12
C GLU A 47 -3.61 6.23 -7.78
N ILE A 48 -3.76 7.45 -7.24
CA ILE A 48 -4.45 7.73 -5.97
C ILE A 48 -5.97 7.72 -6.18
N SER A 49 -6.41 8.20 -7.35
CA SER A 49 -7.79 8.20 -7.80
C SER A 49 -7.86 8.00 -9.32
N ASP A 50 -9.04 7.73 -9.86
CA ASP A 50 -9.24 7.54 -11.31
C ASP A 50 -8.76 8.74 -12.16
N THR A 51 -8.65 9.93 -11.55
CA THR A 51 -8.22 11.17 -12.19
C THR A 51 -6.79 11.59 -11.85
N GLU A 52 -6.20 11.04 -10.80
CA GLU A 52 -4.90 11.47 -10.29
C GLU A 52 -3.88 10.34 -10.38
N LYS A 53 -2.96 10.49 -11.33
CA LYS A 53 -1.90 9.53 -11.63
C LYS A 53 -0.59 10.25 -11.92
N PHE A 54 0.49 9.86 -11.28
CA PHE A 54 1.81 10.45 -11.49
C PHE A 54 2.95 9.44 -11.33
N THR A 55 4.08 9.74 -11.96
CA THR A 55 5.30 8.93 -11.89
C THR A 55 6.01 9.14 -10.57
N ILE A 56 6.23 8.07 -9.81
CA ILE A 56 6.88 8.10 -8.48
C ILE A 56 8.35 7.67 -8.51
N ALA A 57 8.73 6.82 -9.48
CA ALA A 57 10.11 6.37 -9.64
C ALA A 57 10.42 5.96 -11.07
N VAL A 58 11.66 6.16 -11.50
CA VAL A 58 12.20 5.70 -12.77
C VAL A 58 13.54 5.03 -12.52
N PHE A 59 13.78 3.91 -13.20
CA PHE A 59 15.04 3.20 -13.18
C PHE A 59 15.47 2.87 -14.60
N SER A 60 16.73 3.13 -14.93
CA SER A 60 17.38 2.62 -16.13
C SER A 60 18.70 1.96 -15.74
N PRO A 61 19.02 0.77 -16.28
CA PRO A 61 20.30 0.12 -16.00
C PRO A 61 21.53 0.99 -16.32
N ASN A 62 21.42 1.89 -17.32
CA ASN A 62 22.54 2.72 -17.77
C ASN A 62 22.60 4.10 -17.09
N LEU A 63 21.46 4.64 -16.66
CA LEU A 63 21.38 6.00 -16.09
C LEU A 63 21.14 6.00 -14.57
N GLY A 64 20.89 4.83 -13.99
CA GLY A 64 20.57 4.68 -12.57
C GLY A 64 19.09 4.94 -12.26
N GLN A 65 18.81 5.28 -11.01
CA GLN A 65 17.47 5.48 -10.49
C GLN A 65 17.18 6.95 -10.19
N ASN A 66 15.91 7.34 -10.32
CA ASN A 66 15.38 8.62 -9.91
C ASN A 66 14.06 8.41 -9.16
N ILE A 67 13.91 9.03 -8.00
CA ILE A 67 12.67 9.05 -7.22
C ILE A 67 12.05 10.44 -7.37
N SER A 68 10.84 10.50 -7.92
CA SER A 68 10.15 11.76 -8.17
C SER A 68 9.68 12.43 -6.87
N GLU A 69 9.46 13.74 -6.92
CA GLU A 69 8.72 14.45 -5.87
C GLU A 69 7.32 13.86 -5.74
N SER A 70 7.04 13.26 -4.58
CA SER A 70 5.76 12.62 -4.26
C SER A 70 5.62 12.45 -2.75
N PRO A 71 4.42 12.14 -2.22
CA PRO A 71 4.25 11.79 -0.80
C PRO A 71 5.07 10.57 -0.35
N LEU A 72 5.54 9.73 -1.29
CA LEU A 72 6.39 8.56 -1.03
C LEU A 72 7.89 8.91 -1.04
N LYS A 73 8.27 10.15 -1.39
CA LYS A 73 9.68 10.52 -1.48
C LYS A 73 10.35 10.40 -0.10
N GLY A 74 11.51 9.76 -0.07
CA GLY A 74 12.23 9.42 1.16
C GLY A 74 11.80 8.09 1.80
N ARG A 75 10.64 7.55 1.40
CA ARG A 75 10.17 6.21 1.81
C ARG A 75 10.25 5.18 0.68
N LEU A 76 10.44 5.61 -0.57
CA LEU A 76 10.50 4.74 -1.74
C LEU A 76 11.94 4.35 -2.14
N GLU A 77 12.19 3.05 -2.33
CA GLU A 77 13.47 2.51 -2.77
C GLU A 77 13.31 1.39 -3.81
N PHE A 78 14.26 1.25 -4.75
CA PHE A 78 14.31 0.07 -5.62
C PHE A 78 14.95 -1.10 -4.89
N ALA A 79 14.25 -2.24 -4.84
CA ALA A 79 14.67 -3.41 -4.07
C ALA A 79 15.87 -4.16 -4.68
N GLY A 80 16.13 -4.01 -5.99
CA GLY A 80 17.21 -4.74 -6.65
C GLY A 80 17.69 -4.10 -7.95
N ALA A 81 17.83 -2.76 -7.96
CA ALA A 81 18.29 -1.99 -9.13
C ALA A 81 19.58 -2.56 -9.76
N SER A 82 20.54 -3.01 -8.94
CA SER A 82 21.80 -3.61 -9.40
C SER A 82 21.64 -4.93 -10.17
N THR A 83 20.51 -5.61 -10.00
CA THR A 83 20.19 -6.90 -10.64
C THR A 83 19.16 -6.76 -11.76
N GLY A 84 18.79 -5.53 -12.12
CA GLY A 84 17.70 -5.28 -13.07
C GLY A 84 16.31 -5.59 -12.50
N ASP A 85 16.21 -5.75 -11.18
CA ASP A 85 14.93 -5.95 -10.49
C ASP A 85 14.28 -4.58 -10.23
N SER A 86 13.24 -4.29 -10.99
CA SER A 86 12.49 -3.03 -10.92
C SER A 86 11.44 -3.03 -9.79
N SER A 87 11.44 -4.01 -8.89
CA SER A 87 10.58 -4.00 -7.70
C SER A 87 10.90 -2.81 -6.80
N ILE A 88 9.87 -2.23 -6.17
CA ILE A 88 10.02 -1.11 -5.25
C ILE A 88 9.61 -1.53 -3.83
N THR A 89 10.24 -0.92 -2.84
CA THR A 89 9.86 -1.02 -1.44
C THR A 89 9.39 0.35 -0.96
N ILE A 90 8.22 0.38 -0.34
CA ILE A 90 7.68 1.54 0.38
C ILE A 90 7.94 1.26 1.86
N LYS A 91 8.76 2.11 2.48
CA LYS A 91 9.09 2.05 3.91
C LYS A 91 8.02 2.73 4.75
N ASP A 92 7.86 2.27 5.98
CA ASP A 92 6.97 2.88 6.98
C ASP A 92 5.59 3.21 6.37
N VAL A 93 4.89 2.16 5.92
CA VAL A 93 3.66 2.29 5.14
C VAL A 93 2.58 3.01 5.93
N GLU A 94 1.93 3.97 5.29
CA GLU A 94 0.81 4.75 5.80
C GLU A 94 -0.52 4.27 5.20
N MET A 95 -1.65 4.52 5.87
CA MET A 95 -2.98 4.17 5.32
C MET A 95 -3.26 4.85 3.97
N THR A 96 -2.69 6.04 3.77
CA THR A 96 -2.78 6.85 2.55
C THR A 96 -1.97 6.28 1.38
N ASP A 97 -1.06 5.33 1.62
CA ASP A 97 -0.28 4.70 0.54
C ASP A 97 -1.10 3.64 -0.20
N ALA A 98 -2.28 3.25 0.31
CA ALA A 98 -3.17 2.33 -0.37
C ALA A 98 -3.58 2.88 -1.74
N GLY A 99 -3.63 2.02 -2.75
CA GLY A 99 -3.98 2.45 -4.10
C GLY A 99 -3.45 1.52 -5.18
N LYS A 100 -3.50 2.03 -6.42
CA LYS A 100 -3.11 1.27 -7.61
C LYS A 100 -1.75 1.73 -8.09
N TYR A 101 -0.81 0.80 -8.14
CA TYR A 101 0.56 1.02 -8.58
C TYR A 101 0.78 0.32 -9.91
N ILE A 102 1.35 1.04 -10.87
CA ILE A 102 1.56 0.56 -12.22
C ILE A 102 3.05 0.58 -12.51
N CYS A 103 3.58 -0.60 -12.85
CA CYS A 103 4.94 -0.77 -13.32
C CYS A 103 4.94 -0.84 -14.85
N LEU A 104 5.60 0.11 -15.49
CA LEU A 104 5.80 0.18 -16.93
C LEU A 104 7.25 -0.17 -17.27
N LEU A 105 7.45 -1.29 -17.95
CA LEU A 105 8.76 -1.76 -18.40
C LEU A 105 8.90 -1.53 -19.90
N THR A 106 9.96 -0.86 -20.33
CA THR A 106 10.36 -0.79 -21.73
C THR A 106 11.40 -1.87 -21.98
N VAL A 107 11.05 -2.86 -22.80
CA VAL A 107 11.85 -4.06 -23.03
C VAL A 107 12.19 -4.17 -24.52
N PHE A 108 13.48 -4.26 -24.86
CA PHE A 108 13.88 -4.48 -26.25
C PHE A 108 13.99 -5.98 -26.56
N PRO A 109 13.51 -6.47 -27.72
CA PRO A 109 12.72 -5.78 -28.76
C PRO A 109 11.20 -5.81 -28.51
N SER A 110 10.75 -6.40 -27.41
CA SER A 110 9.34 -6.73 -27.14
C SER A 110 8.41 -5.52 -26.99
N GLY A 111 8.94 -4.31 -26.79
CA GLY A 111 8.18 -3.08 -26.58
C GLY A 111 7.89 -2.79 -25.10
N SER A 112 6.87 -1.99 -24.84
CA SER A 112 6.49 -1.58 -23.48
C SER A 112 5.43 -2.49 -22.88
N ILE A 113 5.63 -2.90 -21.63
CA ILE A 113 4.75 -3.79 -20.89
C ILE A 113 4.33 -3.10 -19.59
N ALA A 114 3.02 -2.95 -19.39
CA ALA A 114 2.47 -2.47 -18.13
C ALA A 114 1.94 -3.63 -17.27
N ARG A 115 2.19 -3.56 -15.98
CA ARG A 115 1.60 -4.44 -14.96
C ARG A 115 1.10 -3.61 -13.80
N THR A 116 0.09 -4.12 -13.10
CA THR A 116 -0.59 -3.39 -12.03
C THR A 116 -0.59 -4.23 -10.76
N THR A 117 -0.34 -3.55 -9.65
CA THR A 117 -0.41 -4.08 -8.30
C THR A 117 -1.31 -3.16 -7.48
N ILE A 118 -2.31 -3.73 -6.81
CA ILE A 118 -3.18 -3.02 -5.88
C ILE A 118 -2.63 -3.25 -4.47
N LEU A 119 -2.26 -2.16 -3.80
CA LEU A 119 -1.81 -2.18 -2.41
C LEU A 119 -2.98 -1.88 -1.48
N THR A 120 -3.32 -2.84 -0.63
CA THR A 120 -4.24 -2.64 0.50
C THR A 120 -3.42 -2.47 1.78
N VAL A 121 -3.73 -1.47 2.60
CA VAL A 121 -3.05 -1.23 3.88
C VAL A 121 -3.98 -1.55 5.05
N LEU A 122 -3.50 -2.37 5.98
CA LEU A 122 -4.23 -2.76 7.18
C LEU A 122 -3.52 -2.29 8.46
N SER A 123 -4.27 -2.00 9.52
CA SER A 123 -3.70 -1.80 10.85
C SER A 123 -3.71 -3.11 11.63
N LYS A 124 -2.64 -3.41 12.37
CA LYS A 124 -2.64 -4.50 13.34
C LYS A 124 -3.47 -4.06 14.55
N SER A 125 -4.66 -4.60 14.73
CA SER A 125 -5.42 -4.41 15.95
C SER A 125 -4.76 -5.21 17.08
N GLY A 126 -3.99 -4.53 17.91
CA GLY A 126 -3.51 -5.08 19.18
C GLY A 126 -4.67 -5.22 20.15
N SER A 127 -5.47 -6.28 20.03
CA SER A 127 -6.42 -6.68 21.06
C SER A 127 -5.64 -7.19 22.28
N SER A 128 -5.07 -6.28 23.07
CA SER A 128 -4.65 -6.59 24.43
C SER A 128 -5.92 -6.78 25.26
N ALA A 129 -6.44 -8.01 25.27
CA ALA A 129 -7.47 -8.40 26.21
C ALA A 129 -6.86 -8.28 27.61
N LEU A 130 -7.10 -7.14 28.26
CA LEU A 130 -6.88 -7.02 29.70
C LEU A 130 -7.88 -7.99 30.35
N ILE A 131 -7.38 -9.16 30.75
CA ILE A 131 -8.13 -10.09 31.60
C ILE A 131 -8.29 -9.37 32.94
N LEU A 132 -9.45 -8.73 33.15
CA LEU A 132 -9.86 -8.34 34.49
C LEU A 132 -10.16 -9.63 35.25
N SER A 133 -9.19 -10.11 36.02
CA SER A 133 -9.43 -11.14 37.03
C SER A 133 -10.34 -10.56 38.10
N SER A 134 -11.64 -10.88 38.02
CA SER A 134 -12.59 -10.61 39.10
C SER A 134 -12.37 -11.66 40.20
N ASP A 135 -11.68 -11.29 41.28
CA ASP A 135 -11.70 -12.08 42.51
C ASP A 135 -12.88 -11.62 43.36
N SER A 136 -13.89 -12.49 43.52
CA SER A 136 -15.11 -12.22 44.27
C SER A 136 -15.05 -12.90 45.63
N THR A 137 -14.38 -12.28 46.60
CA THR A 137 -14.52 -12.68 48.00
C THR A 137 -15.74 -11.99 48.63
N LEU A 138 -16.81 -12.76 48.80
CA LEU A 138 -18.06 -12.36 49.47
C LEU A 138 -17.82 -12.20 50.98
N THR A 139 -17.63 -10.98 51.49
CA THR A 139 -17.70 -10.68 52.93
C THR A 139 -18.91 -9.81 53.25
N ARG A 140 -19.78 -10.35 54.12
CA ARG A 140 -20.99 -9.75 54.66
C ARG A 140 -20.62 -8.67 55.69
N GLY A 141 -20.91 -7.40 55.40
CA GLY A 141 -20.81 -6.28 56.35
C GLY A 141 -21.39 -4.98 55.79
N LYS A 142 -22.33 -4.37 56.51
CA LYS A 142 -23.12 -3.17 56.14
C LYS A 142 -22.27 -1.89 56.08
N HIS A 143 -22.42 -1.07 55.04
CA HIS A 143 -22.64 0.39 55.12
C HIS A 143 -22.97 0.98 53.74
N THR A 144 -23.95 1.86 53.68
CA THR A 144 -24.43 2.56 52.47
C THR A 144 -23.48 3.69 52.06
N THR A 145 -23.04 3.71 50.80
CA THR A 145 -22.61 4.93 50.09
C THR A 145 -22.95 4.82 48.61
N HIS A 146 -23.79 5.74 48.17
CA HIS A 146 -24.20 6.00 46.80
C HIS A 146 -22.98 6.40 45.94
N LEU A 147 -22.69 5.68 44.85
CA LEU A 147 -21.79 6.12 43.78
C LEU A 147 -22.19 5.47 42.45
N GLU A 148 -22.02 6.25 41.38
CA GLU A 148 -22.89 6.33 40.22
C GLU A 148 -22.77 5.19 39.21
N LYS A 149 -23.91 4.87 38.57
CA LYS A 149 -24.00 4.03 37.38
C LYS A 149 -23.37 4.77 36.19
N THR A 150 -22.10 4.56 35.90
CA THR A 150 -21.51 5.03 34.65
C THR A 150 -22.12 4.29 33.46
N ARG A 151 -23.01 4.97 32.72
CA ARG A 151 -23.42 4.57 31.37
C ARG A 151 -22.16 4.53 30.50
N LYS A 152 -21.75 3.35 30.03
CA LYS A 152 -20.80 3.24 28.94
C LYS A 152 -21.53 3.73 27.67
N MET A 153 -21.21 4.94 27.22
CA MET A 153 -21.55 5.38 25.87
C MET A 153 -20.57 4.70 24.92
N GLN A 154 -21.10 3.83 24.07
CA GLN A 154 -20.36 3.20 22.99
C GLN A 154 -20.59 4.03 21.72
N THR A 155 -19.64 4.89 21.38
CA THR A 155 -19.65 5.63 20.11
C THR A 155 -18.93 4.81 19.05
N SER A 156 -19.69 4.21 18.14
CA SER A 156 -19.17 3.64 16.89
C SER A 156 -19.04 4.78 15.88
N SER A 157 -17.88 5.41 15.77
CA SER A 157 -17.60 6.34 14.67
C SER A 157 -17.18 5.54 13.44
N GLN A 158 -18.12 5.25 12.55
CA GLN A 158 -17.79 4.90 11.17
C GLN A 158 -17.51 6.19 10.39
N LEU A 159 -16.29 6.33 9.86
CA LEU A 159 -15.94 7.41 8.94
C LEU A 159 -16.50 7.07 7.55
N ARG A 160 -17.60 7.72 7.15
CA ARG A 160 -17.98 7.81 5.74
C ARG A 160 -17.31 9.03 5.14
N MET A 161 -16.51 8.83 4.10
CA MET A 161 -16.00 9.91 3.26
C MET A 161 -17.13 10.36 2.32
N SER A 162 -17.46 11.65 2.36
CA SER A 162 -18.29 12.34 1.35
C SER A 162 -17.43 13.35 0.58
N PRO A 163 -17.66 13.58 -0.73
CA PRO A 163 -16.66 14.17 -1.62
C PRO A 163 -16.60 15.71 -1.63
N THR A 164 -17.33 16.40 -0.75
CA THR A 164 -17.49 17.84 -0.85
C THR A 164 -16.92 18.52 0.39
N LEU A 165 -15.83 19.27 0.20
CA LEU A 165 -15.18 20.11 1.20
C LEU A 165 -16.19 21.12 1.80
N GLN A 166 -16.83 20.78 2.91
CA GLN A 166 -17.45 21.71 3.85
C GLN A 166 -17.72 21.01 5.18
N TRP A 167 -17.07 21.45 6.26
CA TRP A 167 -17.37 20.99 7.61
C TRP A 167 -18.69 21.64 8.07
N GLN A 168 -19.77 20.88 8.14
CA GLN A 168 -20.98 21.30 8.86
C GLN A 168 -21.10 20.47 10.13
N TRP A 169 -21.10 21.16 11.27
CA TRP A 169 -21.51 20.59 12.55
C TRP A 169 -23.03 20.77 12.67
N GLU A 170 -23.78 19.69 12.92
CA GLU A 170 -25.16 19.78 13.39
C GLU A 170 -25.19 19.51 14.89
N THR A 171 -25.58 20.50 15.69
CA THR A 171 -25.93 20.30 17.10
C THR A 171 -27.37 19.84 17.18
N SER A 172 -27.61 18.56 17.45
CA SER A 172 -28.92 18.10 17.90
C SER A 172 -28.93 18.10 19.43
N ILE A 173 -29.60 19.10 20.01
CA ILE A 173 -30.05 19.09 21.40
C ILE A 173 -31.14 18.03 21.51
N LEU A 174 -31.03 17.12 22.48
CA LEU A 174 -32.08 16.70 23.43
C LEU A 174 -31.45 15.82 24.52
#